data_AF-A0AAV2RF29-F1
#
_entry.id   AF-A0AAV2RF29-F1
#
_cell.length_a   1.000
_cell.length_b   1.000
_cell.length_c   1.000
_cell.angle_alpha   90.00
_cell.angle_beta   90.00
_cell.angle_gamma   90.00
#
_symmetry.space_group_name_H-M   'P 1'
#
loop_
_entity.id
_entity.type
_entity.pdbx_description
1 polymer ?
#
loop_
_entity_poly.entity_id
_entity_poly.type
_entity_poly.pdbx_seq_one_letter_code
_entity_poly.pdbx_strand_id
1 'polypeptide(L)'
;MIYVMFLKTHKCASSTVQNIFLRYGYQHNLTFALGKGHILGHPRKFNYYMLDRNLLTSSGRADIFTVHSLLNIPEHQKAMYPDAKWITIVRDPVEQFPSLFKYYELNTYYYNMDIETFLKHSVEALRRPALPRYEGKHGRNSMLFDMGSPDILPLEKLTEVIHEMDNLFHYVMIAERMDESLILLKHELCWTNDDIIGFTKNARVDGKEKLPQALEDKITHMNAEDTVIYKHFLVKHIKAVEAFGIVKMAKEVSNLKDLRKQYFDRCVSEEVLGHDERLSNKEWKGNVKAYLPADTNDETCKLILMGEVELVNLVRKKTK
;
A
#
# COMPACT_ATOMS: atom_id res chain seq x y z
N MET A 1 16.83 -5.20 -16.64
CA MET A 1 16.48 -5.38 -15.22
C MET A 1 15.72 -4.13 -14.80
N ILE A 2 14.57 -4.25 -14.14
CA ILE A 2 13.73 -3.10 -13.79
C ILE A 2 13.78 -2.92 -12.28
N TYR A 3 14.31 -1.78 -11.85
CA TYR A 3 14.36 -1.39 -10.44
C TYR A 3 13.06 -0.71 -10.05
N VAL A 4 12.56 -0.98 -8.85
CA VAL A 4 11.24 -0.49 -8.42
C VAL A 4 11.36 0.24 -7.09
N MET A 5 10.93 1.50 -7.07
CA MET A 5 10.60 2.21 -5.85
C MET A 5 9.07 2.20 -5.72
N PHE A 6 8.54 1.43 -4.77
CA PHE A 6 7.14 1.48 -4.39
C PHE A 6 6.96 2.21 -3.06
N LEU A 7 6.41 3.43 -3.13
CA LEU A 7 6.00 4.17 -1.93
C LEU A 7 4.69 3.59 -1.41
N LYS A 8 4.78 2.81 -0.35
CA LYS A 8 3.62 2.16 0.28
C LYS A 8 2.82 3.16 1.11
N THR A 9 1.62 3.53 0.66
CA THR A 9 0.69 4.38 1.44
C THR A 9 -0.22 3.55 2.36
N HIS A 10 -0.56 4.10 3.52
CA HIS A 10 -1.33 3.41 4.55
C HIS A 10 -2.78 3.17 4.09
N LYS A 11 -3.25 1.93 4.30
CA LYS A 11 -4.64 1.51 4.08
C LYS A 11 -5.17 1.64 2.63
N CYS A 12 -4.26 1.80 1.67
CA CYS A 12 -4.56 1.83 0.24
C CYS A 12 -4.44 0.45 -0.45
N ALA A 13 -4.70 -0.66 0.26
CA ALA A 13 -4.46 -2.04 -0.22
C ALA A 13 -3.00 -2.32 -0.64
N SER A 14 -2.07 -1.52 -0.12
CA SER A 14 -0.67 -1.51 -0.50
C SER A 14 0.13 -2.73 -0.01
N SER A 15 -0.33 -3.46 1.02
CA SER A 15 0.27 -4.75 1.42
C SER A 15 0.12 -5.84 0.34
N THR A 16 -0.97 -5.82 -0.44
CA THR A 16 -1.13 -6.74 -1.58
C THR A 16 -0.07 -6.48 -2.65
N VAL A 17 0.13 -5.20 -2.99
CA VAL A 17 1.12 -4.76 -3.99
C VAL A 17 2.54 -5.01 -3.49
N GLN A 18 2.81 -4.76 -2.21
CA GLN A 18 4.09 -5.10 -1.58
C GLN A 18 4.38 -6.59 -1.65
N ASN A 19 3.41 -7.47 -1.38
CA ASN A 19 3.60 -8.91 -1.50
C ASN A 19 3.98 -9.29 -2.94
N ILE A 20 3.38 -8.68 -3.95
CA ILE A 20 3.78 -8.85 -5.36
C ILE A 20 5.26 -8.49 -5.56
N PHE A 21 5.69 -7.29 -5.15
CA PHE A 21 7.09 -6.86 -5.30
C PHE A 21 8.09 -7.73 -4.53
N LEU A 22 7.77 -8.11 -3.30
CA LEU A 22 8.61 -8.97 -2.47
C LEU A 22 8.79 -10.36 -3.11
N ARG A 23 7.71 -10.97 -3.62
CA ARG A 23 7.79 -12.28 -4.28
C ARG A 23 8.58 -12.22 -5.58
N TYR A 24 8.31 -11.21 -6.42
CA TYR A 24 9.05 -11.02 -7.66
C TYR A 24 10.55 -10.91 -7.37
N GLY A 25 10.95 -10.00 -6.47
CA GLY A 25 12.37 -9.87 -6.14
C GLY A 25 12.96 -11.12 -5.49
N TYR A 26 12.19 -11.84 -4.66
CA TYR A 26 12.63 -13.12 -4.10
C TYR A 26 12.91 -14.15 -5.19
N GLN A 27 12.02 -14.31 -6.16
CA GLN A 27 12.14 -15.29 -7.25
C GLN A 27 13.26 -14.94 -8.23
N HIS A 28 13.53 -13.64 -8.43
CA HIS A 28 14.56 -13.13 -9.33
C HIS A 28 15.90 -12.82 -8.66
N ASN A 29 16.08 -13.20 -7.39
CA ASN A 29 17.31 -12.96 -6.60
C ASN A 29 17.72 -11.47 -6.56
N LEU A 30 16.73 -10.58 -6.42
CA LEU A 30 16.93 -9.15 -6.34
C LEU A 30 17.22 -8.70 -4.89
N THR A 31 17.93 -7.59 -4.76
CA THR A 31 18.22 -6.93 -3.49
C THR A 31 17.09 -6.00 -3.06
N PHE A 32 16.93 -5.84 -1.74
CA PHE A 32 15.84 -5.04 -1.18
C PHE A 32 16.37 -3.95 -0.25
N ALA A 33 15.79 -2.75 -0.36
CA ALA A 33 16.03 -1.66 0.56
C ALA A 33 15.29 -1.95 1.89
N LEU A 34 15.97 -2.65 2.79
CA LEU A 34 15.47 -3.05 4.09
C LEU A 34 16.41 -2.61 5.21
N GLY A 35 15.84 -2.43 6.39
CA GLY A 35 16.58 -2.21 7.63
C GLY A 35 16.33 -3.34 8.63
N LYS A 36 16.56 -3.05 9.92
CA LYS A 36 16.29 -4.00 11.01
C LYS A 36 14.80 -4.38 11.12
N GLY A 37 13.89 -3.46 10.74
CA GLY A 37 12.44 -3.65 10.77
C GLY A 37 11.82 -3.74 9.37
N HIS A 38 10.49 -3.79 9.33
CA HIS A 38 9.66 -3.74 8.10
C HIS A 38 9.09 -2.33 7.83
N ILE A 39 9.56 -1.33 8.56
CA ILE A 39 9.19 0.08 8.46
C ILE A 39 10.48 0.92 8.53
N LEU A 40 10.65 1.87 7.61
CA LEU A 40 11.84 2.70 7.42
C LEU A 40 11.50 4.18 7.56
N GLY A 41 11.43 4.63 8.81
CA GLY A 41 10.85 5.93 9.14
C GLY A 41 9.33 5.85 9.27
N HIS A 42 8.68 6.97 9.60
CA HIS A 42 7.27 7.14 10.01
C HIS A 42 7.08 7.17 11.56
N PRO A 43 7.01 8.37 12.18
CA PRO A 43 6.74 9.67 11.55
C PRO A 43 7.99 10.43 11.11
N ARG A 44 9.20 9.89 11.32
CA ARG A 44 10.42 10.53 10.80
C ARG A 44 10.57 10.22 9.31
N LYS A 45 10.95 11.22 8.51
CA LYS A 45 11.30 11.03 7.09
C LYS A 45 12.34 9.92 6.96
N PHE A 46 12.22 9.14 5.89
CA PHE A 46 13.23 8.14 5.54
C PHE A 46 14.61 8.78 5.47
N ASN A 47 15.61 8.05 5.93
CA ASN A 47 17.00 8.41 5.80
C ASN A 47 17.75 7.17 5.30
N TYR A 48 18.64 7.36 4.33
CA TYR A 48 19.39 6.27 3.68
C TYR A 48 20.14 5.40 4.69
N TYR A 49 20.62 5.97 5.79
CA TYR A 49 21.35 5.23 6.83
C TYR A 49 20.46 4.34 7.73
N MET A 50 19.13 4.34 7.51
CA MET A 50 18.23 3.35 8.12
C MET A 50 18.34 1.96 7.48
N LEU A 51 18.96 1.87 6.29
CA LEU A 51 19.15 0.62 5.56
C LEU A 51 20.27 -0.23 6.16
N ASP A 52 20.08 -1.54 6.13
CA ASP A 52 21.16 -2.50 6.40
C ASP A 52 22.03 -2.60 5.15
N ARG A 53 23.26 -2.06 5.24
CA ARG A 53 24.20 -2.01 4.11
C ARG A 53 24.55 -3.38 3.55
N ASN A 54 24.42 -4.45 4.35
CA ASN A 54 24.71 -5.81 3.88
C ASN A 54 23.64 -6.34 2.93
N LEU A 55 22.48 -5.69 2.83
CA LEU A 55 21.40 -6.07 1.94
C LEU A 55 21.42 -5.29 0.62
N LEU A 56 22.35 -4.33 0.49
CA LEU A 56 22.50 -3.49 -0.69
C LEU A 56 23.55 -4.08 -1.63
N THR A 57 23.44 -3.73 -2.91
CA THR A 57 24.47 -4.06 -3.88
C THR A 57 25.80 -3.36 -3.53
N SER A 58 26.89 -3.74 -4.21
CA SER A 58 28.19 -3.08 -4.09
C SER A 58 28.15 -1.57 -4.38
N SER A 59 27.14 -1.11 -5.13
CA SER A 59 26.90 0.30 -5.41
C SER A 59 26.19 1.06 -4.28
N GLY A 60 25.81 0.37 -3.20
CA GLY A 60 25.02 0.93 -2.10
C GLY A 60 23.55 1.14 -2.45
N ARG A 61 23.03 0.47 -3.48
CA ARG A 61 21.63 0.61 -3.92
C ARG A 61 20.90 -0.72 -3.83
N ALA A 62 19.58 -0.66 -3.80
CA ALA A 62 18.70 -1.82 -3.88
C ALA A 62 17.95 -1.86 -5.20
N ASP A 63 17.57 -3.07 -5.61
CA ASP A 63 16.75 -3.26 -6.79
C ASP A 63 15.27 -2.93 -6.51
N ILE A 64 14.80 -3.24 -5.30
CA ILE A 64 13.41 -3.00 -4.89
C ILE A 64 13.34 -2.27 -3.54
N PHE A 65 12.53 -1.21 -3.47
CA PHE A 65 12.05 -0.59 -2.24
C PHE A 65 10.54 -0.76 -2.16
N THR A 66 10.02 -1.43 -1.13
CA THR A 66 8.57 -1.71 -1.04
C THR A 66 8.02 -1.78 0.39
N VAL A 67 8.80 -1.38 1.40
CA VAL A 67 8.35 -1.31 2.80
C VAL A 67 7.79 0.08 3.12
N HIS A 68 7.03 0.19 4.21
CA HIS A 68 6.54 1.50 4.65
C HIS A 68 7.70 2.44 4.97
N SER A 69 7.65 3.63 4.41
CA SER A 69 8.57 4.73 4.70
C SER A 69 7.82 6.05 4.55
N LEU A 70 8.28 7.08 5.25
CA LEU A 70 7.82 8.44 5.00
C LEU A 70 8.68 9.06 3.90
N LEU A 71 8.08 9.54 2.81
CA LEU A 71 8.81 9.98 1.64
C LEU A 71 9.85 11.05 1.97
N ASN A 72 11.03 10.86 1.40
CA ASN A 72 12.15 11.79 1.41
C ASN A 72 12.90 11.60 0.10
N ILE A 73 12.57 12.40 -0.91
CA ILE A 73 13.00 12.15 -2.29
C ILE A 73 14.53 12.02 -2.40
N PRO A 74 15.35 12.95 -1.86
CA PRO A 74 16.80 12.81 -1.94
C PRO A 74 17.35 11.55 -1.27
N GLU A 75 16.79 11.13 -0.15
CA GLU A 75 17.26 9.93 0.57
C GLU A 75 16.83 8.64 -0.13
N HIS A 76 15.63 8.59 -0.70
CA HIS A 76 15.19 7.44 -1.49
C HIS A 76 15.97 7.34 -2.81
N GLN A 77 16.33 8.47 -3.44
CA GLN A 77 17.20 8.49 -4.63
C GLN A 77 18.65 8.02 -4.35
N LYS A 78 19.12 8.11 -3.09
CA LYS A 78 20.38 7.46 -2.68
C LYS A 78 20.24 5.95 -2.63
N ALA A 79 19.08 5.44 -2.21
CA ALA A 79 18.81 4.02 -2.04
C ALA A 79 18.50 3.29 -3.36
N MET A 80 17.96 3.99 -4.36
CA MET A 80 17.43 3.39 -5.60
C MET A 80 18.24 3.80 -6.81
N TYR A 81 18.34 2.97 -7.82
CA TYR A 81 18.99 3.32 -9.10
C TYR A 81 18.31 4.53 -9.79
N PRO A 82 19.05 5.36 -10.55
CA PRO A 82 18.49 6.56 -11.18
C PRO A 82 17.34 6.28 -12.16
N ASP A 83 17.35 5.11 -12.80
CA ASP A 83 16.34 4.62 -13.75
C ASP A 83 15.26 3.75 -13.10
N ALA A 84 15.18 3.73 -11.77
CA ALA A 84 14.12 3.02 -11.06
C ALA A 84 12.73 3.58 -11.40
N LYS A 85 11.76 2.67 -11.56
CA LYS A 85 10.34 3.01 -11.73
C LYS A 85 9.76 3.36 -10.37
N TRP A 86 9.32 4.60 -10.23
CA TRP A 86 8.67 5.11 -9.02
C TRP A 86 7.17 4.91 -9.12
N ILE A 87 6.64 4.14 -8.18
CA ILE A 87 5.25 3.71 -8.14
C ILE A 87 4.68 4.03 -6.76
N THR A 88 3.41 4.41 -6.72
CA THR A 88 2.66 4.53 -5.46
C THR A 88 1.21 4.10 -5.69
N ILE A 89 0.41 4.09 -4.63
CA ILE A 89 -1.01 3.76 -4.69
C ILE A 89 -1.80 4.76 -3.85
N VAL A 90 -2.95 5.18 -4.34
CA VAL A 90 -3.90 6.04 -3.62
C VAL A 90 -5.26 5.37 -3.50
N ARG A 91 -6.10 5.87 -2.59
CA ARG A 91 -7.42 5.33 -2.27
C ARG A 91 -8.36 6.48 -1.93
N ASP A 92 -9.65 6.32 -2.20
CA ASP A 92 -10.65 7.32 -1.80
C ASP A 92 -10.58 7.53 -0.27
N PRO A 93 -10.43 8.77 0.23
CA PRO A 93 -10.41 9.03 1.67
C PRO A 93 -11.64 8.54 2.43
N VAL A 94 -12.82 8.53 1.78
CA VAL A 94 -14.08 7.98 2.34
C VAL A 94 -13.93 6.49 2.65
N GLU A 95 -13.12 5.80 1.86
CA GLU A 95 -12.85 4.36 1.98
C GLU A 95 -11.60 4.05 2.81
N GLN A 96 -10.62 4.95 2.80
CA GLN A 96 -9.35 4.80 3.49
C GLN A 96 -9.48 5.12 4.99
N PHE A 97 -10.14 6.22 5.35
CA PHE A 97 -10.16 6.68 6.74
C PHE A 97 -10.88 5.71 7.68
N PRO A 98 -12.06 5.15 7.37
CA PRO A 98 -12.69 4.14 8.23
C PRO A 98 -11.85 2.87 8.37
N SER A 99 -11.18 2.47 7.29
CA SER A 99 -10.23 1.35 7.31
C SER A 99 -9.04 1.63 8.24
N LEU A 100 -8.52 2.84 8.26
CA LEU A 100 -7.46 3.30 9.15
C LEU A 100 -7.94 3.36 10.60
N PHE A 101 -9.06 4.03 10.83
CA PHE A 101 -9.65 4.24 12.14
C PHE A 101 -9.86 2.92 12.88
N LYS A 102 -10.41 1.91 12.19
CA LYS A 102 -10.61 0.59 12.79
C LYS A 102 -9.33 -0.23 12.88
N TYR A 103 -8.46 -0.20 11.86
CA TYR A 103 -7.23 -1.00 11.88
C TYR A 103 -6.28 -0.60 13.02
N TYR A 104 -6.19 0.69 13.32
CA TYR A 104 -5.39 1.17 14.46
C TYR A 104 -6.20 1.27 15.75
N GLU A 105 -7.45 0.80 15.76
CA GLU A 105 -8.34 0.79 16.94
C GLU A 105 -8.38 2.16 17.60
N LEU A 106 -8.51 3.21 16.77
CA LEU A 106 -8.47 4.60 17.23
C LEU A 106 -9.63 4.92 18.17
N ASN A 107 -10.73 4.17 18.09
CA ASN A 107 -11.79 4.23 19.08
C ASN A 107 -11.31 3.86 20.48
N THR A 108 -10.49 2.82 20.62
CA THR A 108 -10.05 2.29 21.92
C THR A 108 -8.81 3.01 22.42
N TYR A 109 -7.82 3.21 21.55
CA TYR A 109 -6.49 3.67 21.96
C TYR A 109 -6.25 5.16 21.81
N TYR A 110 -7.21 5.91 21.22
CA TYR A 110 -6.96 7.31 20.92
C TYR A 110 -8.13 8.24 21.23
N TYR A 111 -9.25 8.09 20.52
CA TYR A 111 -10.38 9.01 20.63
C TYR A 111 -11.39 8.63 21.72
N ASN A 112 -11.35 7.39 22.23
CA ASN A 112 -12.33 6.86 23.19
C ASN A 112 -13.80 7.01 22.71
N MET A 113 -14.03 6.87 21.41
CA MET A 113 -15.35 6.96 20.76
C MET A 113 -15.35 6.23 19.42
N ASP A 114 -16.52 5.74 18.99
CA ASP A 114 -16.68 5.16 17.66
C ASP A 114 -16.52 6.20 16.54
N ILE A 115 -16.40 5.73 15.30
CA ILE A 115 -16.17 6.59 14.15
C ILE A 115 -17.35 7.54 13.89
N GLU A 116 -18.58 7.10 14.13
CA GLU A 116 -19.75 7.95 13.90
C GLU A 116 -19.78 9.13 14.87
N THR A 117 -19.51 8.87 16.14
CA THR A 117 -19.41 9.87 17.21
C THR A 117 -18.22 10.78 16.99
N PHE A 118 -17.08 10.23 16.57
CA PHE A 118 -15.92 11.02 16.17
C PHE A 118 -16.29 12.00 15.05
N LEU A 119 -16.94 11.52 14.00
CA LEU A 119 -17.37 12.34 12.87
C LEU A 119 -18.52 13.29 13.20
N LYS A 120 -19.17 13.24 14.38
CA LYS A 120 -20.17 14.26 14.77
C LYS A 120 -19.55 15.64 15.03
N HIS A 121 -18.25 15.72 15.32
CA HIS A 121 -17.54 16.99 15.45
C HIS A 121 -17.59 17.85 14.16
N SER A 122 -17.35 19.15 14.29
CA SER A 122 -17.22 20.04 13.14
C SER A 122 -15.94 19.73 12.37
N VAL A 123 -15.94 19.97 11.06
CA VAL A 123 -14.74 19.81 10.21
C VAL A 123 -13.58 20.65 10.75
N GLU A 124 -13.86 21.86 11.23
CA GLU A 124 -12.86 22.71 11.86
C GLU A 124 -12.22 22.02 13.07
N ALA A 125 -13.03 21.45 13.98
CA ALA A 125 -12.52 20.73 15.13
C ALA A 125 -11.65 19.54 14.72
N LEU A 126 -12.09 18.74 13.75
CA LEU A 126 -11.38 17.59 13.20
C LEU A 126 -10.04 17.96 12.52
N ARG A 127 -9.89 19.21 12.10
CA ARG A 127 -8.69 19.75 11.45
C ARG A 127 -7.83 20.61 12.38
N ARG A 128 -8.19 20.75 13.66
CA ARG A 128 -7.37 21.51 14.63
C ARG A 128 -6.05 20.77 14.93
N PRO A 129 -4.96 21.51 15.18
CA PRO A 129 -3.70 20.93 15.67
C PRO A 129 -3.85 20.17 17.00
N ALA A 130 -4.82 20.55 17.83
CA ALA A 130 -5.13 19.91 19.10
C ALA A 130 -5.69 18.48 18.97
N LEU A 131 -6.08 18.06 17.77
CA LEU A 131 -6.30 16.65 17.42
C LEU A 131 -5.12 16.16 16.58
N PRO A 132 -3.99 15.76 17.22
CA PRO A 132 -2.85 15.26 16.49
C PRO A 132 -3.15 13.88 15.88
N ARG A 133 -2.15 13.35 15.17
CA ARG A 133 -2.18 12.01 14.59
C ARG A 133 -1.84 11.01 15.71
N TYR A 134 -2.49 9.85 15.74
CA TYR A 134 -2.17 8.76 16.67
C TYR A 134 -0.71 8.32 16.47
N GLU A 135 0.07 8.31 17.57
CA GLU A 135 1.53 8.14 17.58
C GLU A 135 2.33 9.13 16.69
N GLY A 136 1.72 10.23 16.26
CA GLY A 136 2.25 11.11 15.22
C GLY A 136 2.19 10.51 13.80
N LYS A 137 1.56 9.34 13.62
CA LYS A 137 1.65 8.47 12.44
C LYS A 137 0.33 8.24 11.71
N HIS A 138 -0.80 8.19 12.40
CA HIS A 138 -2.06 7.78 11.79
C HIS A 138 -3.16 8.81 12.05
N GLY A 139 -3.81 9.27 10.99
CA GLY A 139 -4.81 10.33 11.11
C GLY A 139 -5.32 10.82 9.76
N ARG A 140 -5.83 12.05 9.75
CA ARG A 140 -6.29 12.71 8.51
C ARG A 140 -5.15 12.84 7.49
N ASN A 141 -5.53 12.96 6.22
CA ASN A 141 -4.65 13.13 5.08
C ASN A 141 -3.43 12.19 5.11
N SER A 142 -3.69 10.89 5.27
CA SER A 142 -2.64 9.89 5.46
C SER A 142 -1.81 9.67 4.20
N MET A 143 -2.38 9.81 2.99
CA MET A 143 -1.60 9.68 1.76
C MET A 143 -0.62 10.84 1.60
N LEU A 144 -1.08 12.08 1.76
CA LEU A 144 -0.23 13.27 1.77
C LEU A 144 0.88 13.16 2.82
N PHE A 145 0.53 12.68 4.02
CA PHE A 145 1.49 12.43 5.07
C PHE A 145 2.55 11.41 4.63
N ASP A 146 2.15 10.24 4.14
CA ASP A 146 3.07 9.20 3.62
C ASP A 146 4.00 9.73 2.53
N MET A 147 3.51 10.67 1.73
CA MET A 147 4.24 11.40 0.70
C MET A 147 5.16 12.51 1.26
N GLY A 148 5.39 12.55 2.57
CA GLY A 148 6.43 13.35 3.22
C GLY A 148 6.03 14.80 3.50
N SER A 149 4.75 15.12 3.35
CA SER A 149 4.18 16.45 3.59
C SER A 149 3.46 16.53 4.95
N PRO A 150 3.32 17.73 5.55
CA PRO A 150 2.37 17.95 6.62
C PRO A 150 0.96 17.51 6.22
N ASP A 151 0.14 17.11 7.20
CA ASP A 151 -1.21 16.62 6.95
C ASP A 151 -2.26 17.71 6.67
N ILE A 152 -1.86 18.98 6.71
CA ILE A 152 -2.67 20.13 6.29
C ILE A 152 -1.76 21.09 5.52
N LEU A 153 -2.24 21.56 4.38
CA LEU A 153 -1.50 22.49 3.53
C LEU A 153 -2.40 23.61 3.01
N PRO A 154 -1.85 24.82 2.81
CA PRO A 154 -2.46 25.81 1.93
C PRO A 154 -2.59 25.25 0.51
N LEU A 155 -3.59 25.74 -0.24
CA LEU A 155 -3.91 25.22 -1.58
C LEU A 155 -2.73 25.35 -2.55
N GLU A 156 -1.95 26.43 -2.45
CA GLU A 156 -0.77 26.68 -3.28
C GLU A 156 0.28 25.59 -3.06
N LYS A 157 0.52 25.23 -1.78
CA LYS A 157 1.46 24.17 -1.41
C LYS A 157 0.95 22.79 -1.80
N LEU A 158 -0.34 22.53 -1.70
CA LEU A 158 -0.92 21.29 -2.20
C LEU A 158 -0.73 21.14 -3.71
N THR A 159 -0.88 22.23 -4.45
CA THR A 159 -0.67 22.23 -5.92
C THR A 159 0.79 21.95 -6.28
N GLU A 160 1.75 22.56 -5.56
CA GLU A 160 3.18 22.26 -5.71
C GLU A 160 3.49 20.78 -5.45
N VAL A 161 2.91 20.21 -4.39
CA VAL A 161 3.08 18.80 -4.02
C VAL A 161 2.52 17.86 -5.09
N ILE A 162 1.33 18.14 -5.63
CA ILE A 162 0.75 17.33 -6.72
C ILE A 162 1.64 17.37 -7.96
N HIS A 163 2.19 18.54 -8.29
CA HIS A 163 3.13 18.67 -9.39
C HIS A 163 4.45 17.91 -9.14
N GLU A 164 4.99 17.94 -7.92
CA GLU A 164 6.16 17.14 -7.54
C GLU A 164 5.88 15.64 -7.70
N MET A 165 4.71 15.17 -7.24
CA MET A 165 4.28 13.78 -7.41
C MET A 165 4.11 13.36 -8.86
N ASP A 166 3.55 14.24 -9.69
CA ASP A 166 3.37 14.00 -11.12
C ASP A 166 4.70 13.83 -11.86
N ASN A 167 5.74 14.52 -11.41
CA ASN A 167 7.09 14.40 -11.97
C ASN A 167 7.87 13.22 -11.38
N LEU A 168 7.60 12.87 -10.11
CA LEU A 168 8.31 11.81 -9.41
C LEU A 168 7.80 10.42 -9.79
N PHE A 169 6.48 10.20 -9.71
CA PHE A 169 5.89 8.89 -9.90
C PHE A 169 5.65 8.63 -11.38
N HIS A 170 6.27 7.55 -11.86
CA HIS A 170 6.01 7.00 -13.19
C HIS A 170 4.59 6.45 -13.28
N TYR A 171 4.10 5.88 -12.17
CA TYR A 171 2.76 5.32 -12.12
C TYR A 171 2.12 5.42 -10.73
N VAL A 172 0.86 5.86 -10.68
CA VAL A 172 0.04 5.93 -9.47
C VAL A 172 -1.16 5.02 -9.62
N MET A 173 -1.21 3.98 -8.80
CA MET A 173 -2.29 2.99 -8.76
C MET A 173 -3.51 3.55 -8.02
N ILE A 174 -4.71 3.06 -8.37
CA ILE A 174 -5.97 3.36 -7.68
C ILE A 174 -6.50 2.11 -7.01
N ALA A 175 -6.63 2.13 -5.68
CA ALA A 175 -7.04 0.96 -4.92
C ALA A 175 -8.43 0.44 -5.28
N GLU A 176 -9.39 1.32 -5.61
CA GLU A 176 -10.74 0.94 -6.07
C GLU A 176 -10.74 0.31 -7.47
N ARG A 177 -9.68 0.53 -8.25
CA ARG A 177 -9.47 -0.02 -9.60
C ARG A 177 -8.26 -0.93 -9.61
N MET A 178 -8.13 -1.79 -8.58
CA MET A 178 -6.92 -2.60 -8.35
C MET A 178 -6.55 -3.49 -9.55
N ASP A 179 -7.52 -4.18 -10.15
CA ASP A 179 -7.22 -5.09 -11.27
C ASP A 179 -6.69 -4.34 -12.50
N GLU A 180 -7.34 -3.23 -12.87
CA GLU A 180 -6.86 -2.35 -13.94
C GLU A 180 -5.52 -1.75 -13.58
N SER A 181 -5.33 -1.43 -12.29
CA SER A 181 -4.07 -0.91 -11.78
C SER A 181 -2.91 -1.90 -11.91
N LEU A 182 -3.16 -3.18 -11.63
CA LEU A 182 -2.19 -4.25 -11.80
C LEU A 182 -1.90 -4.54 -13.27
N ILE A 183 -2.89 -4.47 -14.16
CA ILE A 183 -2.65 -4.60 -15.60
C ILE A 183 -1.74 -3.48 -16.10
N LEU A 184 -2.04 -2.22 -15.78
CA LEU A 184 -1.15 -1.11 -16.18
C LEU A 184 0.25 -1.24 -15.56
N LEU A 185 0.34 -1.64 -14.28
CA LEU A 185 1.62 -1.90 -13.62
C LEU A 185 2.44 -2.97 -14.36
N LYS A 186 1.80 -4.07 -14.74
CA LYS A 186 2.43 -5.14 -15.50
C LYS A 186 3.06 -4.62 -16.80
N HIS A 187 2.34 -3.79 -17.54
CA HIS A 187 2.86 -3.21 -18.79
C HIS A 187 3.97 -2.18 -18.53
N GLU A 188 3.86 -1.36 -17.50
CA GLU A 188 4.90 -0.39 -17.09
C GLU A 188 6.22 -1.10 -16.70
N LEU A 189 6.11 -2.30 -16.12
CA LEU A 189 7.25 -3.11 -15.67
C LEU A 189 7.62 -4.24 -16.63
N CYS A 190 7.01 -4.33 -17.82
CA CYS A 190 7.23 -5.43 -18.77
C CYS A 190 7.11 -6.84 -18.14
N TRP A 191 6.16 -7.00 -17.22
CA TRP A 191 5.91 -8.24 -16.49
C TRP A 191 4.84 -9.12 -17.16
N THR A 192 4.68 -10.33 -16.66
CA THR A 192 3.65 -11.28 -17.05
C THR A 192 2.45 -11.24 -16.09
N ASN A 193 1.39 -11.99 -16.39
CA ASN A 193 0.24 -12.07 -15.48
C ASN A 193 0.60 -12.78 -14.17
N ASP A 194 1.45 -13.80 -14.22
CA ASP A 194 1.89 -14.57 -13.04
C ASP A 194 2.63 -13.68 -12.03
N ASP A 195 3.43 -12.72 -12.53
CA ASP A 195 4.18 -11.78 -11.70
C ASP A 195 3.27 -10.86 -10.85
N ILE A 196 2.07 -10.53 -11.35
CA ILE A 196 1.13 -9.60 -10.69
C ILE A 196 -0.01 -10.29 -9.93
N ILE A 197 0.01 -11.62 -9.78
CA ILE A 197 -1.02 -12.33 -9.01
C ILE A 197 -0.88 -12.00 -7.53
N GLY A 198 -1.73 -11.11 -7.02
CA GLY A 198 -1.84 -10.82 -5.59
C GLY A 198 -3.13 -11.35 -4.99
N PHE A 199 -3.05 -11.90 -3.78
CA PHE A 199 -4.22 -12.13 -2.93
C PHE A 199 -4.44 -10.94 -2.02
N THR A 200 -5.71 -10.67 -1.71
CA THR A 200 -6.05 -9.56 -0.83
C THR A 200 -5.44 -9.78 0.55
N LYS A 201 -4.53 -8.88 0.96
CA LYS A 201 -3.88 -8.85 2.28
C LYS A 201 -4.52 -7.81 3.18
N ASN A 202 -4.53 -8.06 4.49
CA ASN A 202 -5.06 -7.13 5.49
C ASN A 202 -6.50 -6.67 5.25
N ALA A 203 -7.31 -7.51 4.59
CA ALA A 203 -8.74 -7.28 4.42
C ALA A 203 -9.50 -7.85 5.61
N ARG A 204 -10.45 -7.08 6.11
CA ARG A 204 -11.32 -7.48 7.22
C ARG A 204 -12.36 -8.51 6.79
N VAL A 205 -12.74 -9.40 7.71
CA VAL A 205 -13.78 -10.40 7.48
C VAL A 205 -15.20 -9.81 7.61
N ASP A 206 -15.40 -8.88 8.54
CA ASP A 206 -16.68 -8.22 8.82
C ASP A 206 -17.06 -7.14 7.79
N GLY A 207 -16.38 -7.10 6.64
CA GLY A 207 -16.72 -6.23 5.51
C GLY A 207 -16.50 -4.73 5.75
N LYS A 208 -16.94 -3.94 4.77
CA LYS A 208 -17.02 -2.48 4.89
C LYS A 208 -18.34 -2.10 5.51
N GLU A 209 -18.28 -1.35 6.61
CA GLU A 209 -19.46 -0.71 7.19
C GLU A 209 -19.75 0.55 6.38
N LYS A 210 -20.94 0.63 5.79
CA LYS A 210 -21.33 1.77 4.98
C LYS A 210 -21.83 2.89 5.88
N LEU A 211 -21.11 4.01 5.88
CA LEU A 211 -21.49 5.18 6.66
C LEU A 211 -22.63 5.93 5.96
N PRO A 212 -23.48 6.66 6.71
CA PRO A 212 -24.41 7.62 6.11
C PRO A 212 -23.67 8.67 5.27
N GLN A 213 -24.28 9.11 4.16
CA GLN A 213 -23.68 10.08 3.23
C GLN A 213 -23.15 11.35 3.94
N ALA A 214 -23.90 11.87 4.92
CA ALA A 214 -23.49 13.04 5.69
C ALA A 214 -22.16 12.84 6.46
N LEU A 215 -21.84 11.61 6.87
CA LEU A 215 -20.57 11.29 7.52
C LEU A 215 -19.46 11.05 6.48
N GLU A 216 -19.78 10.47 5.33
CA GLU A 216 -18.85 10.38 4.20
C GLU A 216 -18.39 11.78 3.76
N ASP A 217 -19.32 12.73 3.63
CA ASP A 217 -19.01 14.12 3.30
C ASP A 217 -18.08 14.73 4.34
N LYS A 218 -18.28 14.45 5.64
CA LYS A 218 -17.37 14.91 6.69
C LYS A 218 -15.97 14.30 6.56
N ILE A 219 -15.86 13.03 6.18
CA ILE A 219 -14.57 12.39 5.90
C ILE A 219 -13.88 13.10 4.72
N THR A 220 -14.61 13.39 3.64
CA THR A 220 -14.09 14.14 2.49
C THR A 220 -13.53 15.50 2.90
N HIS A 221 -14.28 16.29 3.69
CA HIS A 221 -13.83 17.61 4.12
C HIS A 221 -12.70 17.57 5.15
N MET A 222 -12.70 16.59 6.07
CA MET A 222 -11.61 16.40 7.01
C MET A 222 -10.31 16.03 6.28
N ASN A 223 -10.41 15.21 5.23
CA ASN A 223 -9.30 14.77 4.38
C ASN A 223 -9.28 15.50 3.02
N ALA A 224 -9.45 16.83 3.05
CA ALA A 224 -9.60 17.62 1.83
C ALA A 224 -8.39 17.49 0.89
N GLU A 225 -7.18 17.51 1.44
CA GLU A 225 -5.94 17.41 0.68
C GLU A 225 -5.80 16.05 -0.02
N ASP A 226 -6.02 14.96 0.71
CA ASP A 226 -6.02 13.62 0.15
C ASP A 226 -7.14 13.42 -0.87
N THR A 227 -8.29 14.10 -0.70
CA THR A 227 -9.39 14.08 -1.67
C THR A 227 -8.96 14.70 -3.00
N VAL A 228 -8.24 15.83 -2.97
CA VAL A 228 -7.72 16.47 -4.18
C VAL A 228 -6.68 15.57 -4.85
N ILE A 229 -5.74 15.01 -4.08
CA ILE A 229 -4.73 14.06 -4.58
C ILE A 229 -5.40 12.86 -5.25
N TYR A 230 -6.36 12.23 -4.57
CA TYR A 230 -7.09 11.08 -5.09
C TYR A 230 -7.78 11.39 -6.41
N LYS A 231 -8.55 12.50 -6.46
CA LYS A 231 -9.28 12.90 -7.67
C LYS A 231 -8.35 13.17 -8.85
N HIS A 232 -7.22 13.85 -8.61
CA HIS A 232 -6.20 14.11 -9.63
C HIS A 232 -5.68 12.80 -10.24
N PHE A 233 -5.23 11.87 -9.41
CA PHE A 233 -4.67 10.60 -9.90
C PHE A 233 -5.73 9.65 -10.45
N LEU A 234 -6.97 9.69 -9.95
CA LEU A 234 -8.08 8.93 -10.53
C LEU A 234 -8.35 9.36 -11.98
N VAL A 235 -8.39 10.67 -12.25
CA VAL A 235 -8.57 11.18 -13.62
C VAL A 235 -7.42 10.74 -14.52
N LYS A 236 -6.17 10.81 -14.06
CA LYS A 236 -5.01 10.33 -14.83
C LYS A 236 -5.08 8.83 -15.09
N HIS A 237 -5.50 8.04 -14.09
CA HIS A 237 -5.68 6.60 -14.23
C HIS A 237 -6.80 6.25 -15.23
N ILE A 238 -7.93 6.94 -15.20
CA ILE A 238 -9.00 6.77 -16.20
C ILE A 238 -8.46 7.02 -17.61
N LYS A 239 -7.73 8.12 -17.83
CA LYS A 239 -7.09 8.41 -19.13
C LYS A 239 -6.08 7.33 -19.54
N ALA A 240 -5.32 6.78 -18.61
CA ALA A 240 -4.39 5.69 -18.89
C ALA A 240 -5.11 4.41 -19.33
N VAL A 241 -6.24 4.08 -18.68
CA VAL A 241 -7.09 2.94 -19.09
C VAL A 241 -7.69 3.16 -20.49
N GLU A 242 -8.16 4.37 -20.79
CA GLU A 242 -8.67 4.74 -22.11
C GLU A 242 -7.59 4.61 -23.19
N ALA A 243 -6.40 5.15 -22.93
CA ALA A 243 -5.25 5.07 -23.83
C ALA A 243 -4.74 3.64 -24.05
N PHE A 244 -4.80 2.79 -23.01
CA PHE A 244 -4.50 1.36 -23.12
C PHE A 244 -5.54 0.61 -23.98
N GLY A 245 -6.76 1.14 -24.05
CA GLY A 245 -7.89 0.59 -24.79
C GLY A 245 -8.87 -0.16 -23.88
N ILE A 246 -10.10 0.34 -23.75
CA ILE A 246 -11.12 -0.17 -22.82
C ILE A 246 -11.42 -1.66 -23.04
N VAL A 247 -11.59 -2.09 -24.29
CA VAL A 247 -11.88 -3.50 -24.63
C VAL A 247 -10.69 -4.40 -24.29
N LYS A 248 -9.47 -3.94 -24.57
CA LYS A 248 -8.24 -4.66 -24.23
C LYS A 248 -8.08 -4.77 -22.71
N MET A 249 -8.32 -3.67 -21.99
CA MET A 249 -8.28 -3.64 -20.53
C MET A 249 -9.26 -4.64 -19.92
N ALA A 250 -10.53 -4.62 -20.35
CA ALA A 250 -11.55 -5.55 -19.86
C ALA A 250 -11.14 -7.02 -20.07
N LYS A 251 -10.57 -7.35 -21.23
CA LYS A 251 -10.07 -8.70 -21.54
C LYS A 251 -8.91 -9.09 -20.61
N GLU A 252 -7.92 -8.23 -20.44
CA GLU A 252 -6.77 -8.53 -19.59
C GLU A 252 -7.16 -8.63 -18.10
N VAL A 253 -8.08 -7.78 -17.64
CA VAL A 253 -8.66 -7.88 -16.28
C VAL A 253 -9.41 -9.20 -16.10
N SER A 254 -10.19 -9.64 -17.09
CA SER A 254 -10.88 -10.95 -17.02
C SER A 254 -9.85 -12.08 -16.88
N ASN A 255 -8.85 -12.11 -17.75
CA ASN A 255 -7.79 -13.12 -17.71
C ASN A 255 -7.04 -13.13 -16.37
N LEU A 256 -6.77 -11.94 -15.80
CA LEU A 256 -6.13 -11.81 -14.49
C LEU A 256 -6.98 -12.39 -13.37
N LYS A 257 -8.30 -12.13 -13.40
CA LYS A 257 -9.25 -12.69 -12.42
C LYS A 257 -9.33 -14.21 -12.51
N ASP A 258 -9.40 -14.75 -13.72
CA ASP A 258 -9.45 -16.20 -13.94
C ASP A 258 -8.16 -16.87 -13.46
N LEU A 259 -7.00 -16.29 -13.77
CA LEU A 259 -5.71 -16.80 -13.30
C LEU A 259 -5.61 -16.71 -11.77
N ARG A 260 -6.01 -15.59 -11.17
CA ARG A 260 -6.05 -15.45 -9.70
C ARG A 260 -6.94 -16.50 -9.05
N LYS A 261 -8.08 -16.83 -9.67
CA LYS A 261 -8.97 -17.90 -9.20
C LYS A 261 -8.27 -19.26 -9.25
N GLN A 262 -7.58 -19.58 -10.34
CA GLN A 262 -6.82 -20.84 -10.44
C GLN A 262 -5.74 -20.95 -9.35
N TYR A 263 -5.01 -19.87 -9.11
CA TYR A 263 -4.05 -19.80 -8.00
C TYR A 263 -4.73 -19.98 -6.65
N PHE A 264 -5.90 -19.38 -6.45
CA PHE A 264 -6.65 -19.52 -5.20
C PHE A 264 -7.08 -20.96 -4.97
N ASP A 265 -7.70 -21.60 -5.97
CA ASP A 265 -8.17 -22.99 -5.90
C ASP A 265 -7.00 -23.97 -5.67
N ARG A 266 -5.81 -23.70 -6.24
CA ARG A 266 -4.60 -24.50 -6.04
C ARG A 266 -3.98 -24.29 -4.66
N CYS A 267 -3.90 -23.03 -4.21
CA CYS A 267 -3.07 -22.67 -3.06
C CYS A 267 -3.82 -22.64 -1.73
N VAL A 268 -5.12 -22.37 -1.73
CA VAL A 268 -5.90 -22.13 -0.51
C VAL A 268 -6.77 -23.33 -0.18
N SER A 269 -6.55 -23.95 0.98
CA SER A 269 -7.47 -24.95 1.52
C SER A 269 -8.64 -24.31 2.26
N GLU A 270 -8.36 -23.27 3.04
CA GLU A 270 -9.35 -22.60 3.89
C GLU A 270 -9.00 -21.11 4.07
N GLU A 271 -10.01 -20.24 4.02
CA GLU A 271 -9.89 -18.85 4.49
C GLU A 271 -10.17 -18.83 6.00
N VAL A 272 -9.23 -18.28 6.77
CA VAL A 272 -9.25 -18.25 8.23
C VAL A 272 -9.03 -16.84 8.77
N LEU A 273 -9.20 -16.67 10.08
CA LEU A 273 -8.84 -15.43 10.76
C LEU A 273 -7.33 -15.30 10.93
N GLY A 274 -6.82 -14.07 10.91
CA GLY A 274 -5.39 -13.77 10.93
C GLY A 274 -4.63 -14.30 12.14
N HIS A 275 -5.33 -14.61 13.25
CA HIS A 275 -4.74 -15.19 14.47
C HIS A 275 -5.09 -16.67 14.69
N ASP A 276 -5.65 -17.35 13.68
CA ASP A 276 -5.90 -18.79 13.71
C ASP A 276 -4.62 -19.55 14.11
N GLU A 277 -4.78 -20.54 14.99
CA GLU A 277 -3.65 -21.28 15.59
C GLU A 277 -2.93 -22.19 14.58
N ARG A 278 -3.61 -22.54 13.48
CA ARG A 278 -3.05 -23.40 12.42
C ARG A 278 -2.11 -22.65 11.49
N LEU A 279 -2.12 -21.31 11.52
CA LEU A 279 -1.22 -20.49 10.72
C LEU A 279 0.21 -20.62 11.25
N SER A 280 1.15 -20.94 10.35
CA SER A 280 2.58 -20.96 10.68
C SER A 280 3.08 -19.60 11.16
N ASN A 281 2.51 -18.51 10.64
CA ASN A 281 2.69 -17.16 11.14
C ASN A 281 1.37 -16.40 11.10
N LYS A 282 1.06 -15.77 12.22
CA LYS A 282 -0.15 -14.97 12.38
C LYS A 282 0.01 -13.62 11.67
N GLU A 283 -1.10 -13.13 11.13
CA GLU A 283 -1.19 -11.75 10.66
C GLU A 283 -1.04 -10.78 11.84
N TRP A 284 -0.70 -9.52 11.54
CA TRP A 284 -0.57 -8.50 12.57
C TRP A 284 -1.88 -8.30 13.36
N LYS A 285 -3.03 -8.44 12.70
CA LYS A 285 -4.36 -8.36 13.32
C LYS A 285 -5.10 -9.70 13.23
N GLY A 286 -5.86 -10.04 14.27
CA GLY A 286 -6.63 -11.28 14.29
C GLY A 286 -7.91 -11.24 13.47
N ASN A 287 -8.47 -10.06 13.24
CA ASN A 287 -9.75 -9.86 12.55
C ASN A 287 -9.61 -9.62 11.02
N VAL A 288 -8.44 -9.91 10.45
CA VAL A 288 -8.24 -9.89 8.99
C VAL A 288 -8.24 -11.30 8.42
N LYS A 289 -8.51 -11.41 7.12
CA LYS A 289 -8.41 -12.65 6.35
C LYS A 289 -6.96 -13.13 6.30
N ALA A 290 -6.78 -14.41 6.55
CA ALA A 290 -5.59 -15.19 6.25
C ALA A 290 -6.01 -16.49 5.55
N TYR A 291 -5.03 -17.27 5.10
CA TYR A 291 -5.28 -18.42 4.25
C TYR A 291 -4.40 -19.59 4.67
N LEU A 292 -5.00 -20.75 4.87
CA LEU A 292 -4.26 -21.99 5.07
C LEU A 292 -3.82 -22.55 3.71
N PRO A 293 -2.57 -23.01 3.58
CA PRO A 293 -2.10 -23.63 2.35
C PRO A 293 -2.81 -24.96 2.09
N ALA A 294 -3.14 -25.24 0.82
CA ALA A 294 -3.60 -26.56 0.39
C ALA A 294 -2.45 -27.57 0.31
N ASP A 295 -1.26 -27.12 -0.09
CA ASP A 295 -0.02 -27.91 -0.07
C ASP A 295 1.10 -27.11 0.59
N THR A 296 1.62 -27.64 1.69
CA THR A 296 2.73 -27.05 2.45
C THR A 296 4.10 -27.33 1.82
N ASN A 297 4.17 -27.92 0.63
CA ASN A 297 5.42 -28.09 -0.13
C ASN A 297 5.48 -27.19 -1.37
N ASP A 298 4.35 -26.60 -1.79
CA ASP A 298 4.31 -25.68 -2.91
C ASP A 298 4.86 -24.30 -2.52
N GLU A 299 6.10 -24.03 -2.91
CA GLU A 299 6.79 -22.78 -2.59
C GLU A 299 6.08 -21.54 -3.17
N THR A 300 5.46 -21.67 -4.35
CA THR A 300 4.71 -20.56 -4.95
C THR A 300 3.49 -20.22 -4.10
N CYS A 301 2.77 -21.24 -3.65
CA CYS A 301 1.63 -21.08 -2.76
C CYS A 301 2.06 -20.54 -1.38
N LYS A 302 3.16 -21.03 -0.80
CA LYS A 302 3.67 -20.46 0.46
C LYS A 302 3.92 -18.96 0.34
N LEU A 303 4.64 -18.53 -0.69
CA LEU A 303 5.02 -17.13 -0.87
C LEU A 303 3.81 -16.21 -1.05
N ILE A 304 2.80 -16.62 -1.84
CA ILE A 304 1.59 -15.81 -2.05
C ILE A 304 0.72 -15.71 -0.78
N LEU A 305 0.65 -16.77 0.02
CA LEU A 305 -0.12 -16.78 1.26
C LEU A 305 0.58 -16.10 2.43
N MET A 306 1.91 -16.00 2.39
CA MET A 306 2.74 -15.43 3.44
C MET A 306 2.32 -14.02 3.88
N GLY A 307 2.28 -13.80 5.19
CA GLY A 307 2.03 -12.48 5.79
C GLY A 307 3.18 -11.51 5.54
N GLU A 308 2.93 -10.22 5.69
CA GLU A 308 3.91 -9.16 5.37
C GLU A 308 5.23 -9.30 6.16
N VAL A 309 5.14 -9.45 7.49
CA VAL A 309 6.33 -9.51 8.37
C VAL A 309 7.17 -10.74 8.05
N GLU A 310 6.53 -11.89 7.83
CA GLU A 310 7.21 -13.13 7.49
C GLU A 310 7.92 -13.02 6.14
N LEU A 311 7.24 -12.52 5.11
CA LEU A 311 7.83 -12.40 3.77
C LEU A 311 8.99 -11.40 3.76
N VAL A 312 8.87 -10.27 4.47
CA VAL A 312 9.99 -9.34 4.65
C VAL A 312 11.18 -10.01 5.35
N ASN A 313 10.92 -10.84 6.37
CA ASN A 313 11.98 -11.59 7.05
C ASN A 313 12.62 -12.65 6.15
N LEU A 314 11.84 -13.32 5.30
CA LEU A 314 12.31 -14.31 4.35
C LEU A 314 13.24 -13.67 3.31
N VAL A 315 12.82 -12.59 2.66
CA VAL A 315 13.67 -11.91 1.67
C VAL A 315 14.94 -11.35 2.32
N ARG A 316 14.84 -10.80 3.56
CA ARG A 316 16.00 -10.29 4.30
C ARG A 316 17.04 -11.38 4.54
N LYS A 317 16.62 -12.62 4.83
CA LYS A 317 17.55 -13.74 5.05
C LYS A 317 18.20 -14.22 3.75
N LYS A 318 17.49 -14.16 2.63
CA LYS A 318 18.00 -14.59 1.32
C LYS A 318 19.01 -13.61 0.71
N THR A 319 18.86 -12.31 0.98
CA THR A 319 19.77 -11.28 0.47
C THR A 319 21.09 -11.20 1.27
N LYS A 320 21.18 -11.85 2.44
CA LYS A 320 22.43 -11.98 3.22
C LYS A 320 23.25 -13.16 2.74
#